data_AF-A0A949ZI44-F1
#
_entry.id   AF-A0A949ZI44-F1
#
_cell.length_a   1.000
_cell.length_b   1.000
_cell.length_c   1.000
_cell.angle_alpha   90.00
_cell.angle_beta   90.00
_cell.angle_gamma   90.00
#
_symmetry.space_group_name_H-M   'P 1'
#
loop_
_entity.id
_entity.type
_entity.pdbx_description
1 polymer ?
#
loop_
_entity_poly.entity_id
_entity_poly.type
_entity_poly.pdbx_seq_one_letter_code
_entity_poly.pdbx_strand_id
1 'polypeptide(L)'
;MTALLALPAIGGFALFALGIVVIYRASRVLNLAHGGMAIVPAYVVYALSQREIALPISILAGVLSGALLGLVVERFIIRPLKGQSLTTQTVGTVAAFGLILAITEKIFGTTPLPMPQIFPVGFIRIGLSGIGFGAVGVFVVMLVLAALMFALFRF
;
A
#
# COMPACT_ATOMS: atom_id res chain seq x y z
N MET A 1 -0.79 27.03 -1.75
CA MET A 1 -1.99 26.19 -1.99
C MET A 1 -1.65 24.86 -2.67
N THR A 2 -0.75 24.85 -3.65
CA THR A 2 -0.16 23.60 -4.22
C THR A 2 0.45 22.68 -3.16
N ALA A 3 1.14 23.25 -2.15
CA ALA A 3 1.70 22.49 -1.02
C ALA A 3 0.63 21.72 -0.20
N LEU A 4 -0.56 22.29 -0.02
CA LEU A 4 -1.63 21.68 0.77
C LEU A 4 -2.26 20.49 0.02
N LEU A 5 -2.35 20.57 -1.31
CA LEU A 5 -2.80 19.47 -2.16
C LEU A 5 -1.75 18.36 -2.29
N ALA A 6 -0.46 18.66 -2.09
CA ALA A 6 0.62 17.69 -2.11
C ALA A 6 0.77 16.90 -0.81
N LEU A 7 0.27 17.43 0.32
CA LEU A 7 0.38 16.82 1.65
C LEU A 7 -0.10 15.36 1.73
N PRO A 8 -1.27 14.99 1.16
CA PRO A 8 -1.72 13.61 1.16
C PRO A 8 -0.77 12.69 0.34
N ALA A 9 -0.26 13.15 -0.80
CA ALA A 9 0.68 12.34 -1.57
C ALA A 9 2.00 12.12 -0.81
N ILE A 10 2.54 13.19 -0.20
CA ILE A 10 3.77 13.13 0.60
C ILE A 10 3.59 12.23 1.82
N GLY A 11 2.47 12.35 2.53
CA GLY A 11 2.14 11.50 3.67
C GLY A 11 2.07 10.02 3.29
N GLY A 12 1.55 9.71 2.10
CA GLY A 12 1.48 8.35 1.59
C GLY A 12 2.85 7.77 1.30
N PHE A 13 3.70 8.53 0.63
CA PHE A 13 5.09 8.12 0.41
C PHE A 13 5.87 7.99 1.72
N ALA A 14 5.62 8.85 2.70
CA ALA A 14 6.25 8.77 4.02
C ALA A 14 5.82 7.50 4.77
N LEU A 15 4.53 7.15 4.78
CA LEU A 15 4.02 5.92 5.39
C LEU A 15 4.51 4.67 4.64
N PHE A 16 4.58 4.72 3.32
CA PHE A 16 5.13 3.63 2.51
C PHE A 16 6.62 3.41 2.83
N ALA A 17 7.40 4.49 2.89
CA ALA A 17 8.80 4.44 3.31
C ALA A 17 8.96 3.91 4.74
N LEU A 18 8.09 4.34 5.67
CA LEU A 18 8.07 3.81 7.04
C LEU A 18 7.85 2.29 7.07
N GLY A 19 6.91 1.78 6.26
CA GLY A 19 6.67 0.34 6.13
C GLY A 19 7.92 -0.43 5.69
N ILE A 20 8.63 0.07 4.67
CA ILE A 20 9.89 -0.52 4.21
C ILE A 20 10.94 -0.52 5.33
N VAL A 21 11.09 0.61 6.05
CA VAL A 21 12.07 0.74 7.15
C VAL A 21 11.76 -0.21 8.29
N VAL A 22 10.49 -0.36 8.68
CA VAL A 22 10.05 -1.25 9.76
C VAL A 22 10.36 -2.71 9.40
N ILE A 23 10.02 -3.12 8.18
CA ILE A 23 10.32 -4.47 7.68
C ILE A 23 11.83 -4.70 7.66
N TYR A 24 12.61 -3.75 7.13
CA TYR A 24 14.07 -3.86 7.08
C TYR A 24 14.69 -3.96 8.48
N ARG A 25 14.21 -3.18 9.46
CA ARG A 25 14.70 -3.26 10.84
C ARG A 25 14.39 -4.60 11.49
N ALA A 26 13.22 -5.17 11.22
CA ALA A 26 12.81 -6.46 11.76
C ALA A 26 13.50 -7.66 11.09
N SER A 27 13.72 -7.60 9.77
CA SER A 27 14.24 -8.73 8.98
C SER A 27 15.74 -8.67 8.70
N ARG A 28 16.33 -7.47 8.70
CA ARG A 28 17.67 -7.15 8.15
C ARG A 28 17.82 -7.51 6.67
N VAL A 29 16.71 -7.61 5.95
CA VAL A 29 16.64 -7.87 4.50
C VAL A 29 15.90 -6.74 3.82
N LEU A 30 16.54 -6.12 2.82
CA LEU A 30 15.91 -5.06 2.03
C LEU A 30 14.82 -5.67 1.14
N ASN A 31 13.56 -5.45 1.48
CA ASN A 31 12.43 -6.00 0.72
C ASN A 31 12.05 -5.09 -0.46
N LEU A 32 12.66 -5.32 -1.63
CA LEU A 32 12.31 -4.60 -2.86
C LEU A 32 10.96 -5.03 -3.46
N ALA A 33 10.38 -6.14 -2.99
CA ALA A 33 9.05 -6.58 -3.41
C ALA A 33 7.91 -5.73 -2.84
N HIS A 34 8.19 -4.83 -1.89
CA HIS A 34 7.17 -4.05 -1.20
C HIS A 34 6.26 -3.23 -2.14
N GLY A 35 6.82 -2.69 -3.23
CA GLY A 35 6.04 -2.00 -4.26
C GLY A 35 4.99 -2.90 -4.91
N GLY A 36 5.37 -4.14 -5.27
CA GLY A 36 4.46 -5.12 -5.87
C GLY A 36 3.44 -5.63 -4.87
N MET A 37 3.84 -5.79 -3.61
CA MET A 37 2.94 -6.19 -2.53
C MET A 37 1.83 -5.17 -2.27
N ALA A 38 2.08 -3.87 -2.45
CA ALA A 38 1.07 -2.83 -2.28
C ALA A 38 -0.04 -2.85 -3.35
N ILE A 39 0.26 -3.40 -4.52
CA ILE A 39 -0.67 -3.46 -5.66
C ILE A 39 -1.77 -4.51 -5.43
N VAL A 40 -1.42 -5.66 -4.82
CA VAL A 40 -2.35 -6.78 -4.64
C VAL A 40 -3.60 -6.40 -3.82
N PRO A 41 -3.50 -5.77 -2.64
CA PRO A 41 -4.66 -5.29 -1.89
C PRO A 41 -5.59 -4.38 -2.69
N ALA A 42 -5.02 -3.49 -3.52
CA ALA A 42 -5.81 -2.58 -4.34
C ALA A 42 -6.65 -3.35 -5.37
N TYR A 43 -6.07 -4.35 -6.03
CA TYR A 43 -6.81 -5.21 -6.96
C TYR A 43 -7.86 -6.08 -6.27
N VAL A 44 -7.62 -6.52 -5.02
CA VAL A 44 -8.64 -7.23 -4.24
C VAL A 44 -9.83 -6.32 -3.96
N VAL A 45 -9.61 -5.08 -3.53
CA VAL A 45 -10.68 -4.09 -3.32
C VAL A 45 -11.47 -3.87 -4.62
N TYR A 46 -10.76 -3.67 -5.75
CA TYR A 46 -11.37 -3.51 -7.06
C TYR A 46 -12.21 -4.73 -7.46
N ALA A 47 -11.66 -5.94 -7.36
CA ALA A 47 -12.34 -7.16 -7.75
C ALA A 47 -13.64 -7.39 -6.98
N LEU A 48 -13.65 -7.05 -5.68
CA LEU A 48 -14.83 -7.16 -4.83
C LEU A 48 -15.83 -6.04 -5.11
N SER A 49 -15.39 -4.81 -5.40
CA SER A 49 -16.31 -3.73 -5.78
C SER A 49 -17.00 -3.99 -7.12
N GLN A 50 -16.33 -4.63 -8.07
CA GLN A 50 -16.94 -5.05 -9.34
C GLN A 50 -18.03 -6.12 -9.15
N ARG A 51 -18.06 -6.80 -7.99
CA ARG A 51 -19.10 -7.75 -7.59
C ARG A 51 -20.17 -7.10 -6.70
N GLU A 52 -20.20 -5.77 -6.66
CA GLU A 52 -21.13 -4.98 -5.84
C GLU A 52 -21.05 -5.28 -4.33
N ILE A 53 -19.92 -5.85 -3.86
CA ILE A 53 -19.67 -6.07 -2.44
C ILE A 53 -19.46 -4.71 -1.77
N ALA A 54 -20.11 -4.51 -0.63
CA ALA A 54 -20.06 -3.25 0.12
C ALA A 54 -18.62 -2.78 0.34
N LEU A 55 -18.36 -1.51 -0.01
CA LEU A 55 -17.02 -0.93 -0.01
C LEU A 55 -16.23 -1.14 1.31
N PRO A 56 -16.82 -0.99 2.51
CA PRO A 56 -16.07 -1.24 3.76
C PRO A 56 -15.57 -2.69 3.87
N ILE A 57 -16.36 -3.65 3.41
CA ILE A 57 -16.00 -5.07 3.40
C ILE A 57 -14.88 -5.31 2.39
N SER A 58 -14.98 -4.70 1.20
CA SER A 58 -13.94 -4.77 0.17
C SER A 58 -12.60 -4.19 0.66
N ILE A 59 -12.63 -3.05 1.36
CA ILE A 59 -11.44 -2.44 1.98
C ILE A 59 -10.84 -3.37 3.05
N LEU A 60 -11.66 -3.91 3.94
CA LEU A 60 -11.19 -4.85 4.96
C LEU A 60 -10.55 -6.10 4.34
N ALA A 61 -11.18 -6.67 3.33
CA ALA A 61 -10.63 -7.79 2.58
C ALA A 61 -9.30 -7.44 1.89
N GLY A 62 -9.18 -6.22 1.34
CA GLY A 62 -7.93 -5.67 0.83
C GLY A 62 -6.83 -5.67 1.89
N VAL A 63 -7.10 -5.10 3.07
CA VAL A 63 -6.14 -5.07 4.19
C VAL A 63 -5.72 -6.48 4.60
N LEU A 64 -6.68 -7.40 4.75
CA LEU A 64 -6.40 -8.79 5.12
C LEU A 64 -5.58 -9.51 4.04
N SER A 65 -5.85 -9.26 2.76
CA SER A 65 -5.07 -9.82 1.66
C SER A 65 -3.61 -9.34 1.67
N GLY A 66 -3.37 -8.06 2.00
CA GLY A 66 -2.02 -7.52 2.16
C GLY A 66 -1.28 -8.14 3.34
N ALA A 67 -1.96 -8.32 4.48
CA ALA A 67 -1.40 -9.00 5.64
C ALA A 67 -1.03 -10.47 5.30
N LEU A 68 -1.93 -11.19 4.63
CA LEU A 68 -1.69 -12.57 4.20
C LEU A 68 -0.52 -12.66 3.22
N LEU A 69 -0.47 -11.78 2.22
CA LEU A 69 0.65 -11.71 1.27
C LEU A 69 1.97 -11.39 2.00
N GLY A 70 1.93 -10.49 2.98
CA GLY A 70 3.06 -10.18 3.85
C GLY A 70 3.59 -11.41 4.59
N LEU A 71 2.69 -12.22 5.16
CA LEU A 71 3.06 -13.48 5.82
C LEU A 71 3.68 -14.49 4.85
N VAL A 72 3.11 -14.63 3.66
CA VAL A 72 3.63 -15.51 2.60
C VAL A 72 5.03 -15.05 2.18
N VAL A 73 5.21 -13.77 1.86
CA VAL A 73 6.50 -13.21 1.44
C VAL A 73 7.54 -13.33 2.56
N GLU A 74 7.17 -13.04 3.81
CA GLU A 74 8.08 -13.22 4.95
C GLU A 74 8.52 -14.68 5.08
N ARG A 75 7.58 -15.63 4.99
CA ARG A 75 7.87 -17.05 5.19
C ARG A 75 8.74 -17.64 4.07
N PHE A 76 8.42 -17.34 2.82
CA PHE A 76 8.99 -18.02 1.66
C PHE A 76 10.11 -17.26 0.96
N ILE A 77 10.16 -15.93 1.10
CA ILE A 77 11.17 -15.09 0.43
C ILE A 77 12.12 -14.50 1.46
N ILE A 78 11.61 -13.79 2.46
CA ILE A 78 12.47 -13.01 3.36
C ILE A 78 13.22 -13.90 4.36
N ARG A 79 12.56 -14.85 5.02
CA ARG A 79 13.21 -15.75 5.99
C ARG A 79 14.39 -16.53 5.40
N PRO A 80 14.30 -17.14 4.20
CA PRO A 80 15.44 -17.83 3.58
C PRO A 80 16.61 -16.91 3.19
N LEU A 81 16.33 -15.64 2.90
CA LEU A 81 17.35 -14.66 2.52
C LEU A 81 18.08 -14.06 3.72
N LYS A 82 17.62 -14.30 4.96
CA LYS A 82 18.29 -13.83 6.17
C LYS A 82 19.69 -14.46 6.28
N GLY A 83 20.70 -13.63 6.53
CA GLY A 83 22.10 -14.06 6.64
C GLY A 83 22.82 -14.26 5.30
N GLN A 84 22.12 -14.13 4.17
CA GLN A 84 22.74 -14.17 2.84
C GLN A 84 23.42 -12.84 2.48
N SER A 85 24.26 -12.86 1.45
CA SER A 85 24.90 -11.64 0.93
C SER A 85 23.88 -10.58 0.50
N LEU A 86 24.26 -9.29 0.55
CA LEU A 86 23.39 -8.19 0.13
C LEU A 86 22.92 -8.36 -1.33
N THR A 87 23.81 -8.85 -2.21
CA THR A 87 23.49 -9.13 -3.61
C THR A 87 22.41 -10.21 -3.71
N THR A 88 22.55 -11.31 -2.97
CA THR A 88 21.55 -12.39 -2.94
C THR A 88 20.18 -11.90 -2.44
N GLN A 89 20.17 -11.10 -1.37
CA GLN A 89 18.94 -10.50 -0.84
C GLN A 89 18.25 -9.58 -1.87
N THR A 90 19.04 -8.74 -2.53
CA THR A 90 18.55 -7.81 -3.56
C THR A 90 17.95 -8.57 -4.74
N VAL A 91 18.69 -9.53 -5.31
CA VAL A 91 18.21 -10.33 -6.44
C VAL A 91 16.96 -11.14 -6.06
N GLY A 92 16.95 -11.76 -4.88
CA GLY A 92 15.80 -12.55 -4.41
C GLY A 92 14.53 -11.71 -4.23
N THR A 93 14.65 -10.49 -3.70
CA THR A 93 13.49 -9.61 -3.51
C THR A 93 13.04 -8.93 -4.80
N VAL A 94 13.94 -8.66 -5.75
CA VAL A 94 13.57 -8.22 -7.10
C VAL A 94 12.86 -9.34 -7.86
N ALA A 95 13.31 -10.59 -7.73
CA ALA A 95 12.63 -11.73 -8.32
C ALA A 95 11.20 -11.90 -7.74
N ALA A 96 11.05 -11.72 -6.42
CA ALA A 96 9.74 -11.72 -5.78
C ALA A 96 8.85 -10.55 -6.24
N PHE A 97 9.41 -9.35 -6.42
CA PHE A 97 8.70 -8.21 -7.01
C PHE A 97 8.14 -8.58 -8.40
N GLY A 98 9.01 -9.07 -9.29
CA GLY A 98 8.63 -9.47 -10.64
C GLY A 98 7.60 -10.58 -10.67
N LEU A 99 7.69 -11.56 -9.76
CA LEU A 99 6.71 -12.63 -9.64
C LEU A 99 5.33 -12.10 -9.21
N ILE A 100 5.27 -11.24 -8.20
CA ILE A 100 4.03 -10.64 -7.74
C ILE A 100 3.39 -9.81 -8.87
N LEU A 101 4.21 -9.03 -9.57
CA LEU A 101 3.75 -8.21 -10.70
C LEU A 101 3.21 -9.09 -11.83
N ALA A 102 3.96 -10.10 -12.27
CA ALA A 102 3.55 -11.00 -13.36
C ALA A 102 2.27 -11.78 -13.02
N ILE A 103 2.10 -12.24 -11.77
CA ILE A 103 0.87 -12.90 -11.33
C ILE A 103 -0.30 -11.91 -11.38
N THR A 104 -0.09 -10.70 -10.89
CA THR A 104 -1.13 -9.66 -10.86
C THR A 104 -1.56 -9.26 -12.28
N GLU A 105 -0.60 -9.01 -13.17
CA GLU A 105 -0.85 -8.67 -14.57
C GLU A 105 -1.52 -9.81 -15.33
N LYS A 106 -1.19 -11.06 -15.03
CA LYS A 106 -1.86 -12.23 -15.62
C LYS A 106 -3.34 -12.31 -15.23
N ILE A 107 -3.70 -11.89 -14.02
CA ILE A 107 -5.08 -11.96 -13.51
C ILE A 107 -5.89 -10.73 -13.92
N PHE A 108 -5.32 -9.54 -13.81
CA PHE A 108 -6.02 -8.26 -13.94
C PHE A 108 -5.72 -7.52 -15.25
N GLY A 109 -4.75 -8.00 -16.03
CA GLY A 109 -4.25 -7.30 -17.21
C GLY A 109 -3.20 -6.24 -16.87
N THR A 110 -2.67 -5.62 -17.91
CA THR A 110 -1.64 -4.58 -17.84
C THR A 110 -2.20 -3.16 -17.98
N THR A 111 -3.51 -3.04 -18.26
CA THR A 111 -4.18 -1.75 -18.39
C THR A 111 -4.61 -1.22 -17.02
N PRO A 112 -4.39 0.06 -16.72
CA PRO A 112 -4.86 0.66 -15.47
C PRO A 112 -6.37 0.49 -15.30
N LEU A 113 -6.78 -0.12 -14.18
CA LEU A 113 -8.19 -0.32 -13.86
C LEU A 113 -8.72 0.85 -13.02
N PRO A 114 -9.97 1.31 -13.25
CA PRO A 114 -10.55 2.38 -12.48
C PRO A 114 -10.85 1.89 -11.07
N MET A 115 -10.25 2.54 -10.07
CA MET A 115 -10.52 2.24 -8.67
C MET A 115 -11.97 2.65 -8.31
N PRO A 116 -12.70 1.86 -7.49
CA PRO A 116 -14.01 2.29 -7.00
C PRO A 116 -13.92 3.62 -6.25
N GLN A 117 -15.02 4.38 -6.27
CA GLN A 117 -15.10 5.65 -5.55
C GLN A 117 -15.09 5.40 -4.03
N ILE A 118 -13.94 5.64 -3.39
CA ILE A 118 -13.78 5.47 -1.94
C ILE A 118 -14.37 6.64 -1.16
N PHE A 119 -14.23 7.84 -1.70
CA PHE A 119 -14.69 9.08 -1.07
C PHE A 119 -15.79 9.73 -1.92
N PRO A 120 -16.75 10.44 -1.31
CA PRO A 120 -17.76 11.17 -2.05
C PRO A 120 -17.16 12.16 -3.05
N VAL A 121 -17.81 12.31 -4.21
CA VAL A 121 -17.42 13.31 -5.21
C VAL A 121 -17.90 14.67 -4.74
N GLY A 122 -16.97 15.61 -4.59
CA GLY A 122 -17.27 16.97 -4.17
C GLY A 122 -16.04 17.70 -3.65
N PHE A 123 -16.21 18.97 -3.31
CA PHE A 123 -15.12 19.84 -2.89
C PHE A 123 -15.57 20.83 -1.82
N ILE A 124 -14.66 21.09 -0.87
CA ILE A 124 -14.77 22.17 0.09
C ILE A 124 -14.18 23.42 -0.56
N ARG A 125 -15.00 24.46 -0.73
CA ARG A 125 -14.54 25.75 -1.28
C ARG A 125 -13.85 26.56 -0.18
N ILE A 126 -12.62 26.97 -0.44
CA ILE A 126 -11.86 27.91 0.40
C ILE A 126 -11.41 29.05 -0.53
N GLY A 127 -12.16 30.17 -0.51
CA GLY A 127 -11.95 31.28 -1.45
C GLY A 127 -12.19 30.88 -2.91
N LEU A 128 -11.24 31.19 -3.79
CA LEU A 128 -11.30 30.89 -5.23
C LEU A 128 -10.89 29.45 -5.59
N SER A 129 -10.62 28.60 -4.60
CA SER A 129 -10.13 27.23 -4.84
C SER A 129 -10.87 26.20 -4.00
N GLY A 130 -10.95 24.97 -4.52
CA GLY A 130 -11.64 23.86 -3.88
C GLY A 130 -10.68 22.72 -3.53
N ILE A 131 -10.85 22.13 -2.35
CA ILE A 131 -10.17 20.89 -1.96
C ILE A 131 -11.18 19.75 -2.09
N GLY A 132 -10.86 18.74 -2.91
CA GLY A 132 -11.73 17.59 -3.08
C GLY A 132 -11.88 16.77 -1.79
N PHE A 133 -13.07 16.23 -1.52
CA PHE A 133 -13.31 15.37 -0.35
C PHE A 133 -12.38 14.17 -0.31
N GLY A 134 -11.98 13.62 -1.47
CA GLY A 134 -10.99 12.56 -1.55
C GLY A 134 -9.63 12.96 -0.98
N ALA A 135 -9.15 14.18 -1.26
CA ALA A 135 -7.87 14.66 -0.72
C ALA A 135 -7.92 14.80 0.81
N VAL A 136 -9.03 15.32 1.34
CA VAL A 136 -9.25 15.42 2.79
C VAL A 136 -9.34 14.03 3.42
N GLY A 137 -10.09 13.12 2.80
CA GLY A 137 -10.25 11.74 3.27
C GLY A 137 -8.92 10.99 3.33
N VAL A 138 -8.11 11.06 2.27
CA VAL A 138 -6.77 10.46 2.24
C VAL A 138 -5.88 11.08 3.33
N PHE A 139 -5.91 12.40 3.50
CA PHE A 139 -5.15 13.07 4.55
C PHE A 139 -5.52 12.57 5.95
N VAL A 140 -6.82 12.47 6.26
CA VAL A 140 -7.31 11.97 7.55
C VAL A 140 -6.89 10.51 7.77
N VAL A 141 -7.04 9.65 6.76
CA VAL A 141 -6.60 8.25 6.83
C VAL A 141 -5.11 8.16 7.14
N MET A 142 -4.29 9.00 6.53
CA MET A 142 -2.85 9.02 6.79
C MET A 142 -2.50 9.49 8.19
N LEU A 143 -3.18 10.52 8.70
CA LEU A 143 -2.99 10.96 10.08
C LEU A 143 -3.35 9.84 11.08
N VAL A 144 -4.45 9.12 10.83
CA VAL A 144 -4.87 7.98 11.65
C VAL A 144 -3.82 6.86 11.60
N LEU A 145 -3.35 6.48 10.41
CA LEU A 145 -2.32 5.44 10.27
C LEU A 145 -0.99 5.86 10.91
N ALA A 146 -0.58 7.12 10.76
CA ALA A 146 0.60 7.65 11.42
C ALA A 146 0.47 7.63 12.94
N ALA A 147 -0.69 8.02 13.49
CA ALA A 147 -0.95 7.97 14.92
C ALA A 147 -0.96 6.53 15.46
N LEU A 148 -1.55 5.59 14.71
CA LEU A 148 -1.55 4.16 15.06
C LEU A 148 -0.12 3.59 15.04
N MET A 149 0.69 3.91 14.02
CA MET A 149 2.09 3.50 13.97
C MET A 149 2.91 4.10 15.11
N PHE A 150 2.70 5.37 15.43
CA PHE A 150 3.36 6.02 16.55
C PHE A 150 3.00 5.37 17.88
N ALA A 151 1.71 5.07 18.10
CA ALA A 151 1.25 4.36 19.29
C ALA A 151 1.85 2.95 19.39
N LEU A 152 1.98 2.24 18.26
CA LEU A 152 2.57 0.91 18.21
C LEU A 152 4.06 0.91 18.56
N PHE A 153 4.84 1.90 18.11
CA PHE A 153 6.29 1.98 18.35
C PHE A 153 6.69 2.70 19.63
N ARG A 154 5.73 3.27 20.36
CA ARG A 154 5.98 3.95 21.64
C ARG A 154 6.29 2.96 22.78
N PHE A 155 5.87 1.71 22.64
CA PHE A 155 6.12 0.62 23.59
C PHE A 155 7.21 -0.31 23.06
#